data_AF-A0A435JAB6-F1
#
_entry.id   AF-A0A435JAB6-F1
#
_cell.length_a   1.000
_cell.length_b   1.000
_cell.length_c   1.000
_cell.angle_alpha   90.00
_cell.angle_beta   90.00
_cell.angle_gamma   90.00
#
_symmetry.space_group_name_H-M   'P 1'
#
loop_
_entity.id
_entity.type
_entity.pdbx_description
1 polymer ?
#
loop_
_entity_poly.entity_id
_entity_poly.type
_entity_poly.pdbx_seq_one_letter_code
_entity_poly.pdbx_strand_id
1 'polypeptide(L)'
;MPGMNEPRRKRGAERTSNRGPSAIPQLPLRRVTNPYPPMAMLSPDQIEQIHQASMHILENFGIEVMSPRALSLFEKAGARVDHASANVRIDRGLIEDVLKTTQPSYVLTPRNPANAVHLGGNTINFTLVAGPPNVHDMERGRRAGNLRDYSDLTRLAQHFN
;
A
#
# COMPACT_ATOMS: atom_id res chain seq x y z
N MET A 1 8.32 -49.93 32.46
CA MET A 1 7.57 -48.81 33.07
C MET A 1 7.60 -47.63 32.11
N PRO A 2 6.53 -47.36 31.35
CA PRO A 2 6.52 -46.31 30.34
C PRO A 2 6.16 -44.96 30.97
N GLY A 3 7.03 -43.96 30.78
CA GLY A 3 6.83 -42.58 31.23
C GLY A 3 5.82 -41.85 30.34
N MET A 4 4.81 -41.25 30.97
CA MET A 4 3.71 -40.55 30.31
C MET A 4 4.17 -39.24 29.67
N ASN A 5 3.68 -39.02 28.45
CA ASN A 5 3.89 -37.84 27.63
C ASN A 5 2.96 -36.71 28.12
N GLU A 6 3.50 -35.63 28.67
CA GLU A 6 2.71 -34.48 29.14
C GLU A 6 2.40 -33.52 27.97
N PRO A 7 1.14 -33.15 27.72
CA PRO A 7 0.80 -32.29 26.59
C PRO A 7 1.22 -30.84 26.85
N ARG A 8 2.08 -30.30 25.97
CA ARG A 8 2.50 -28.89 25.95
C ARG A 8 1.28 -27.97 25.93
N ARG A 9 1.00 -27.32 27.07
CA ARG A 9 -0.03 -26.30 27.25
C ARG A 9 0.19 -25.15 26.27
N LYS A 10 -0.74 -24.97 25.32
CA LYS A 10 -0.79 -23.85 24.37
C LYS A 10 -0.84 -22.52 25.13
N ARG A 11 0.28 -21.78 25.18
CA ARG A 11 0.32 -20.37 25.60
C ARG A 11 -0.14 -19.52 24.42
N GLY A 12 -1.42 -19.17 24.36
CA GLY A 12 -1.91 -18.26 23.31
C GLY A 12 -3.42 -18.19 23.24
N ALA A 13 -4.04 -17.47 24.18
CA ALA A 13 -5.41 -16.93 24.06
C ALA A 13 -5.78 -15.96 25.20
N GLU A 14 -5.14 -16.06 26.37
CA GLU A 14 -5.61 -15.37 27.59
C GLU A 14 -5.09 -13.94 27.82
N ARG A 15 -4.22 -13.38 26.97
CA ARG A 15 -3.76 -11.98 27.15
C ARG A 15 -4.70 -10.92 26.56
N THR A 16 -5.83 -11.33 25.98
CA THR A 16 -6.74 -10.44 25.25
C THR A 16 -7.98 -10.01 26.03
N SER A 17 -8.26 -10.60 27.21
CA SER A 17 -9.52 -10.35 27.93
C SER A 17 -9.42 -9.39 29.13
N ASN A 18 -8.25 -8.82 29.43
CA ASN A 18 -8.08 -7.98 30.63
C ASN A 18 -7.47 -6.60 30.34
N ARG A 19 -8.07 -5.87 29.40
CA ARG A 19 -7.88 -4.41 29.32
C ARG A 19 -9.15 -3.79 29.89
N GLY A 20 -9.04 -3.09 31.02
CA GLY A 20 -10.08 -2.16 31.47
C GLY A 20 -10.41 -1.14 30.38
N PRO A 21 -11.42 -0.26 30.59
CA PRO A 21 -11.78 0.72 29.58
C PRO A 21 -10.54 1.46 29.07
N SER A 22 -10.38 1.51 27.74
CA SER A 22 -9.26 2.22 27.12
C SER A 22 -9.18 3.63 27.69
N ALA A 23 -7.99 4.04 28.15
CA ALA A 23 -7.76 5.37 28.71
C ALA A 23 -8.11 6.49 27.71
N ILE A 24 -8.14 6.17 26.42
CA ILE A 24 -8.61 7.04 25.35
C ILE A 24 -9.91 6.43 24.78
N PRO A 25 -11.05 7.12 24.90
CA PRO A 25 -12.28 6.71 24.25
C PRO A 25 -12.09 6.64 22.73
N GLN A 26 -12.53 5.54 22.10
CA GLN A 26 -12.42 5.35 20.66
C GLN A 26 -13.77 4.98 20.06
N LEU A 27 -14.01 5.41 18.82
CA LEU A 27 -15.17 4.99 18.05
C LEU A 27 -15.06 3.50 17.69
N PRO A 28 -16.18 2.81 17.40
CA PRO A 28 -16.13 1.46 16.86
C PRO A 28 -15.31 1.41 15.57
N LEU A 29 -14.46 0.38 15.45
CA LEU A 29 -13.73 0.12 14.22
C LEU A 29 -14.73 -0.04 13.07
N ARG A 30 -14.55 0.75 12.01
CA ARG A 30 -15.40 0.69 10.83
C ARG A 30 -14.59 1.02 9.58
N ARG A 31 -15.01 0.44 8.45
CA ARG A 31 -14.52 0.87 7.15
C ARG A 31 -15.01 2.30 6.89
N VAL A 32 -14.07 3.21 6.66
CA VAL A 32 -14.40 4.59 6.30
C VAL A 32 -14.63 4.66 4.80
N THR A 33 -15.75 5.26 4.41
CA THR A 33 -16.13 5.46 3.01
C THR A 33 -16.48 6.92 2.78
N ASN A 34 -16.06 7.49 1.66
CA ASN A 34 -16.51 8.83 1.25
C ASN A 34 -17.96 8.74 0.75
N PRO A 35 -18.94 9.41 1.41
CA PRO A 35 -20.33 9.40 0.95
C PRO A 35 -20.57 10.34 -0.24
N TYR A 36 -19.63 11.24 -0.54
CA TYR A 36 -19.77 12.22 -1.61
C TYR A 36 -19.16 11.70 -2.92
N PRO A 37 -19.72 12.12 -4.08
CA PRO A 37 -19.06 11.88 -5.35
C PRO A 37 -17.67 12.55 -5.38
N PRO A 38 -16.71 12.00 -6.15
CA PRO A 38 -15.43 12.66 -6.36
C PRO A 38 -15.62 14.08 -6.89
N MET A 39 -14.79 14.99 -6.42
CA MET A 39 -14.80 16.37 -6.89
C MET A 39 -14.26 16.43 -8.33
N ALA A 40 -15.14 16.73 -9.29
CA ALA A 40 -14.80 16.81 -10.70
C ALA A 40 -14.17 18.18 -11.03
N MET A 41 -12.88 18.32 -10.75
CA MET A 41 -12.12 19.55 -11.02
C MET A 41 -11.81 19.77 -12.51
N LEU A 42 -11.85 18.71 -13.31
CA LEU A 42 -11.57 18.72 -14.74
C LEU A 42 -12.80 18.21 -15.52
N SER A 43 -13.03 18.77 -16.70
CA SER A 43 -14.05 18.25 -17.63
C SER A 43 -13.62 16.90 -18.22
N PRO A 44 -14.57 16.11 -18.76
CA PRO A 44 -14.24 14.86 -19.46
C PRO A 44 -13.22 15.05 -20.59
N ASP A 45 -13.35 16.11 -21.38
CA ASP A 45 -12.42 16.42 -22.47
C ASP A 45 -11.01 16.74 -21.97
N GLN A 46 -10.90 17.42 -20.82
CA GLN A 46 -9.59 17.70 -20.21
C GLN A 46 -8.92 16.43 -19.68
N ILE A 47 -9.70 15.51 -19.12
CA ILE A 47 -9.19 14.19 -18.70
C ILE A 47 -8.70 13.40 -19.92
N GLU A 48 -9.47 13.41 -21.01
CA GLU A 48 -9.08 12.74 -22.26
C GLU A 48 -7.81 13.34 -22.87
N GLN A 49 -7.66 14.67 -22.83
CA GLN A 49 -6.42 15.33 -23.26
C GLN A 49 -5.20 14.87 -22.46
N ILE A 50 -5.33 14.75 -21.12
CA ILE A 50 -4.25 14.23 -20.26
C ILE A 50 -3.95 12.77 -20.60
N HIS A 51 -4.98 11.96 -20.84
CA HIS A 51 -4.81 10.56 -21.23
C HIS A 51 -4.03 10.43 -22.55
N GLN A 52 -4.45 11.15 -23.60
CA GLN A 52 -3.78 11.13 -24.91
C GLN A 52 -2.34 11.65 -24.83
N ALA A 53 -2.09 12.71 -24.06
CA ALA A 53 -0.73 13.21 -23.82
C ALA A 53 0.14 12.17 -23.10
N SER A 54 -0.41 11.46 -22.12
CA SER A 54 0.29 10.38 -21.42
C SER A 54 0.64 9.22 -22.36
N MET A 55 -0.28 8.82 -23.23
CA MET A 55 -0.01 7.78 -24.24
C MET A 55 1.07 8.22 -25.22
N HIS A 56 0.99 9.47 -25.71
CA HIS A 56 2.02 10.03 -26.60
C HIS A 56 3.41 9.98 -25.95
N ILE A 57 3.52 10.28 -24.65
CA ILE A 57 4.79 10.21 -23.91
C ILE A 57 5.32 8.78 -23.87
N LEU A 58 4.50 7.81 -23.45
CA LEU A 58 4.91 6.42 -23.33
C LEU A 58 5.33 5.80 -24.67
N GLU A 59 4.67 6.17 -25.77
CA GLU A 59 4.94 5.65 -27.11
C GLU A 59 6.19 6.26 -27.75
N ASN A 60 6.35 7.58 -27.64
CA ASN A 60 7.33 8.32 -28.44
C ASN A 60 8.61 8.61 -27.67
N PHE A 61 8.51 8.91 -26.37
CA PHE A 61 9.66 9.23 -25.51
C PHE A 61 10.03 8.07 -24.57
N GLY A 62 9.03 7.34 -24.07
CA GLY A 62 9.23 6.21 -23.17
C GLY A 62 9.60 6.61 -21.74
N ILE A 63 10.02 5.61 -20.97
CA ILE A 63 10.47 5.74 -19.58
C ILE A 63 11.80 5.03 -19.38
N GLU A 64 12.66 5.56 -18.52
CA GLU A 64 13.92 4.91 -18.15
C GLU A 64 13.67 3.82 -17.08
N VAL A 65 14.16 2.61 -17.34
CA VAL A 65 14.02 1.44 -16.46
C VAL A 65 15.38 0.82 -16.20
N MET A 66 15.98 1.15 -15.06
CA MET A 66 17.36 0.75 -14.74
C MET A 66 17.54 -0.74 -14.40
N SER A 67 16.45 -1.48 -14.19
CA SER A 67 16.51 -2.90 -13.80
C SER A 67 16.56 -3.80 -15.05
N PRO A 68 17.65 -4.56 -15.27
CA PRO A 68 17.76 -5.47 -16.42
C PRO A 68 16.62 -6.49 -16.46
N ARG A 69 16.19 -6.99 -15.29
CA ARG A 69 15.06 -7.90 -15.18
C ARG A 69 13.75 -7.25 -15.65
N ALA A 70 13.52 -5.98 -15.31
CA ALA A 70 12.31 -5.27 -15.72
C ALA A 70 12.34 -4.99 -17.23
N LEU A 71 13.48 -4.59 -17.79
CA LEU A 71 13.67 -4.44 -19.24
C LEU A 71 13.28 -5.71 -19.99
N SER A 72 13.77 -6.87 -19.56
CA SER A 72 13.40 -8.15 -20.18
C SER A 72 11.91 -8.50 -20.05
N LEU A 73 11.22 -8.04 -19.00
CA LEU A 73 9.78 -8.25 -18.87
C LEU A 73 8.98 -7.36 -19.82
N PHE A 74 9.40 -6.10 -19.99
CA PHE A 74 8.80 -5.18 -20.95
C PHE A 74 8.97 -5.68 -22.40
N GLU A 75 10.18 -6.11 -22.77
CA GLU A 75 10.45 -6.66 -24.09
C GLU A 75 9.59 -7.90 -24.37
N LYS A 76 9.49 -8.83 -23.41
CA LYS A 76 8.61 -10.01 -23.50
C LYS A 76 7.14 -9.65 -23.63
N ALA A 77 6.71 -8.54 -23.04
CA ALA A 77 5.35 -8.04 -23.16
C ALA A 77 5.09 -7.32 -24.50
N GLY A 78 6.11 -7.12 -25.34
CA GLY A 78 6.00 -6.48 -26.65
C GLY A 78 6.34 -4.99 -26.66
N ALA A 79 6.86 -4.44 -25.56
CA ALA A 79 7.37 -3.06 -25.54
C ALA A 79 8.70 -2.96 -26.29
N ARG A 80 8.99 -1.78 -26.85
CA ARG A 80 10.27 -1.50 -27.51
C ARG A 80 11.29 -1.08 -26.47
N VAL A 81 12.36 -1.84 -26.33
CA VAL A 81 13.40 -1.60 -25.31
C VAL A 81 14.72 -1.24 -25.98
N ASP A 82 15.28 -0.10 -25.58
CA ASP A 82 16.68 0.24 -25.86
C ASP A 82 17.52 -0.08 -24.62
N HIS A 83 18.33 -1.13 -24.72
CA HIS A 83 19.19 -1.57 -23.63
C HIS A 83 20.40 -0.66 -23.39
N ALA A 84 20.83 0.14 -24.37
CA ALA A 84 21.96 1.05 -24.22
C ALA A 84 21.59 2.27 -23.35
N SER A 85 20.38 2.80 -23.57
CA SER A 85 19.84 3.94 -22.80
C SER A 85 18.91 3.52 -21.65
N ALA A 86 18.64 2.23 -21.49
CA ALA A 86 17.64 1.68 -20.57
C ALA A 86 16.23 2.28 -20.77
N ASN A 87 15.92 2.74 -21.98
CA ASN A 87 14.64 3.37 -22.31
C ASN A 87 13.62 2.34 -22.81
N VAL A 88 12.40 2.41 -22.29
CA VAL A 88 11.26 1.55 -22.66
C VAL A 88 10.16 2.40 -23.25
N ARG A 89 9.78 2.11 -24.50
CA ARG A 89 8.61 2.70 -25.17
C ARG A 89 7.50 1.68 -25.30
N ILE A 90 6.28 2.08 -24.94
CA ILE A 90 5.14 1.19 -24.82
C ILE A 90 4.03 1.68 -25.74
N ASP A 91 3.53 0.79 -26.60
CA ASP A 91 2.39 1.06 -27.48
C ASP A 91 1.09 1.27 -26.67
N ARG A 92 0.23 2.21 -27.08
CA ARG A 92 -1.04 2.45 -26.38
C ARG A 92 -1.95 1.24 -26.35
N GLY A 93 -1.99 0.44 -27.42
CA GLY A 93 -2.81 -0.76 -27.48
C GLY A 93 -2.35 -1.79 -26.45
N LEU A 94 -1.03 -1.92 -26.26
CA LEU A 94 -0.47 -2.75 -25.21
C LEU A 94 -0.86 -2.24 -23.81
N ILE A 95 -0.82 -0.92 -23.57
CA ILE A 95 -1.29 -0.34 -22.30
C ILE A 95 -2.78 -0.62 -22.08
N GLU A 96 -3.63 -0.38 -23.07
CA GLU A 96 -5.07 -0.62 -23.00
C GLU A 96 -5.40 -2.08 -22.71
N ASP A 97 -4.70 -3.02 -23.36
CA ASP A 97 -4.89 -4.45 -23.16
C ASP A 97 -4.45 -4.90 -21.77
N VAL A 98 -3.30 -4.41 -21.29
CA VAL A 98 -2.81 -4.74 -19.94
C VAL A 98 -3.73 -4.13 -18.86
N LEU A 99 -4.26 -2.92 -19.06
CA LEU A 99 -5.17 -2.29 -18.11
C LEU A 99 -6.45 -3.11 -17.89
N LYS A 100 -6.96 -3.82 -18.92
CA LYS A 100 -8.12 -4.72 -18.80
C LYS A 100 -7.88 -5.88 -17.83
N THR A 101 -6.63 -6.24 -17.56
CA THR A 101 -6.27 -7.30 -16.60
C THR A 101 -6.27 -6.83 -15.15
N THR A 102 -6.40 -5.52 -14.91
CA THR A 102 -6.36 -4.95 -13.56
C THR A 102 -7.71 -5.07 -12.85
N GLN A 103 -7.67 -5.11 -11.52
CA GLN A 103 -8.88 -5.13 -10.70
C GLN A 103 -9.15 -3.73 -10.14
N PRO A 104 -10.40 -3.23 -10.21
CA PRO A 104 -10.75 -1.90 -9.70
C PRO A 104 -10.74 -1.84 -8.17
N SER A 105 -10.79 -3.00 -7.50
CA SER A 105 -10.73 -3.10 -6.05
C SER A 105 -10.19 -4.45 -5.61
N TYR A 106 -9.51 -4.49 -4.46
CA TYR A 106 -9.00 -5.71 -3.87
C TYR A 106 -8.89 -5.59 -2.34
N VAL A 107 -8.75 -6.72 -1.66
CA VAL A 107 -8.65 -6.78 -0.19
C VAL A 107 -7.26 -7.25 0.22
N LEU A 108 -6.55 -6.42 0.98
CA LEU A 108 -5.32 -6.83 1.65
C LEU A 108 -5.70 -7.48 2.98
N THR A 109 -5.42 -8.77 3.09
CA THR A 109 -5.73 -9.57 4.30
C THR A 109 -4.48 -9.68 5.18
N PRO A 110 -4.43 -9.02 6.35
CA PRO A 110 -3.30 -9.14 7.25
C PRO A 110 -3.42 -10.38 8.14
N ARG A 111 -2.41 -10.60 9.00
CA ARG A 111 -2.38 -11.73 9.95
C ARG A 111 -3.62 -11.81 10.85
N ASN A 112 -4.22 -10.67 11.21
CA ASN A 112 -5.53 -10.64 11.86
C ASN A 112 -6.60 -10.30 10.80
N PRO A 113 -7.41 -11.27 10.32
CA PRO A 113 -8.39 -11.02 9.28
C PRO A 113 -9.45 -9.96 9.64
N ALA A 114 -9.67 -9.68 10.93
CA ALA A 114 -10.56 -8.60 11.38
C ALA A 114 -10.08 -7.19 10.97
N ASN A 115 -8.81 -7.05 10.59
CA ASN A 115 -8.19 -5.80 10.15
C ASN A 115 -7.99 -5.76 8.63
N ALA A 116 -8.81 -6.47 7.86
CA ALA A 116 -8.74 -6.47 6.41
C ALA A 116 -8.87 -5.05 5.83
N VAL A 117 -7.99 -4.71 4.89
CA VAL A 117 -7.93 -3.38 4.26
C VAL A 117 -8.50 -3.47 2.85
N HIS A 118 -9.54 -2.69 2.57
CA HIS A 118 -10.18 -2.65 1.25
C HIS A 118 -9.60 -1.50 0.44
N LEU A 119 -9.04 -1.79 -0.74
CA LEU A 119 -8.49 -0.81 -1.65
C LEU A 119 -9.39 -0.68 -2.89
N GLY A 120 -9.69 0.56 -3.27
CA GLY A 120 -10.57 0.88 -4.40
C GLY A 120 -11.95 1.42 -4.00
N GLY A 121 -12.71 1.85 -5.01
CA GLY A 121 -14.02 2.49 -4.83
C GLY A 121 -13.94 3.78 -4.04
N ASN A 122 -14.87 3.98 -3.10
CA ASN A 122 -14.92 5.13 -2.21
C ASN A 122 -14.30 4.87 -0.83
N THR A 123 -13.55 3.77 -0.66
CA THR A 123 -12.93 3.42 0.63
C THR A 123 -11.78 4.39 0.93
N ILE A 124 -11.77 4.94 2.15
CA ILE A 124 -10.68 5.76 2.66
C ILE A 124 -9.87 4.92 3.64
N ASN A 125 -8.57 4.80 3.39
CA ASN A 125 -7.63 4.12 4.28
C ASN A 125 -6.62 5.13 4.82
N PHE A 126 -6.39 5.11 6.12
CA PHE A 126 -5.37 5.91 6.77
C PHE A 126 -4.12 5.06 6.97
N THR A 127 -2.97 5.60 6.56
CA THR A 127 -1.67 4.93 6.67
C THR A 127 -0.68 5.82 7.41
N LEU A 128 0.43 5.22 7.82
CA LEU A 128 1.54 5.93 8.42
C LEU A 128 2.43 6.57 7.37
N VAL A 129 3.09 7.64 7.78
CA VAL A 129 4.19 8.21 7.01
C VAL A 129 5.30 7.16 6.83
N ALA A 130 5.82 7.06 5.61
CA ALA A 130 6.92 6.17 5.25
C ALA A 130 8.06 6.98 4.64
N GLY A 131 9.30 6.70 5.06
CA GLY A 131 10.51 7.33 4.49
C GLY A 131 11.26 8.36 5.34
N PRO A 132 10.69 9.06 6.34
CA PRO A 132 11.46 9.99 7.15
C PRO A 132 12.68 9.34 7.83
N PRO A 133 13.90 9.86 7.64
CA PRO A 133 15.10 9.29 8.26
C PRO A 133 15.26 9.74 9.73
N ASN A 134 14.39 10.62 10.22
CA ASN A 134 14.45 11.20 11.55
C ASN A 134 13.09 11.11 12.25
N VAL A 135 13.11 11.09 13.57
CA VAL A 135 11.94 11.12 14.45
C VAL A 135 12.05 12.35 15.37
N HIS A 136 10.91 12.94 15.73
CA HIS A 136 10.83 14.07 16.65
C HIS A 136 9.68 13.85 17.64
N ASP A 137 9.94 14.07 18.92
CA ASP A 137 8.92 14.15 19.97
C ASP A 137 9.29 15.24 21.00
N MET A 138 8.35 15.58 21.87
CA MET A 138 8.51 16.66 22.85
C MET A 138 9.46 16.32 24.01
N GLU A 139 9.76 15.05 24.25
CA GLU A 139 10.58 14.61 25.39
C GLU A 139 12.06 14.49 25.03
N ARG A 140 12.35 13.97 23.84
CA ARG A 140 13.69 13.57 23.37
C ARG A 140 14.17 14.41 22.19
N GLY A 141 13.32 15.29 21.66
CA GLY A 141 13.64 16.13 20.51
C GLY A 141 13.89 15.32 19.23
N ARG A 142 14.63 15.93 18.29
CA ARG A 142 14.90 15.37 16.96
C ARG A 142 16.08 14.42 17.01
N ARG A 143 15.92 13.26 16.40
CA ARG A 143 16.97 12.22 16.34
C ARG A 143 16.87 11.38 15.07
N ALA A 144 17.94 10.67 14.74
CA ALA A 144 17.94 9.69 13.66
C ALA A 144 16.96 8.53 13.96
N GLY A 145 16.34 8.00 12.90
CA GLY A 145 15.44 6.86 12.98
C GLY A 145 16.13 5.64 13.57
N ASN A 146 15.42 4.94 14.45
CA ASN A 146 15.90 3.71 15.09
C ASN A 146 14.74 2.74 15.36
N LEU A 147 15.07 1.48 15.67
CA LEU A 147 14.08 0.42 15.84
C LEU A 147 13.11 0.66 17.01
N ARG A 148 13.58 1.32 18.08
CA ARG A 148 12.73 1.62 19.24
C ARG A 148 11.61 2.55 18.82
N ASP A 149 11.94 3.65 18.16
CA ASP A 149 10.95 4.63 17.71
C ASP A 149 10.02 4.05 16.64
N TYR A 150 10.55 3.24 15.73
CA TYR A 150 9.72 2.51 14.77
C TYR A 150 8.69 1.62 15.48
N SER A 151 9.13 0.91 16.52
CA SER A 151 8.25 0.06 17.33
C SER A 151 7.21 0.88 18.10
N ASP A 152 7.59 2.02 18.68
CA ASP A 152 6.70 2.90 19.42
C ASP A 152 5.63 3.51 18.49
N LEU A 153 6.01 4.00 17.31
CA LEU A 153 5.08 4.52 16.29
C LEU A 153 4.16 3.42 15.73
N THR A 154 4.68 2.21 15.54
CA THR A 154 3.85 1.08 15.10
C THR A 154 2.82 0.70 16.17
N ARG A 155 3.20 0.71 17.45
CA ARG A 155 2.25 0.49 18.55
C ARG A 155 1.21 1.59 18.62
N LEU A 156 1.60 2.85 18.42
CA LEU A 156 0.69 3.99 18.37
C LEU A 156 -0.31 3.83 17.22
N ALA A 157 0.15 3.44 16.04
CA ALA A 157 -0.70 3.19 14.89
C ALA A 157 -1.72 2.07 15.14
N GLN A 158 -1.31 0.99 15.81
CA GLN A 158 -2.19 -0.13 16.15
C GLN A 158 -3.09 0.15 17.36
N HIS A 159 -2.87 1.26 18.07
CA HIS A 159 -3.69 1.60 19.23
C HIS A 159 -5.05 2.16 18.83
N PHE A 160 -5.11 2.95 17.74
CA PHE A 160 -6.31 3.65 17.31
C PHE A 160 -7.14 2.82 16.32
N ASN A 161 -8.47 2.94 16.45
CA ASN A 161 -9.49 2.43 15.53
C ASN A 161 -9.69 3.33 14.31
#